data_AF-A0A9D5G945-F1
#
_entry.id   AF-A0A9D5G945-F1
#
_cell.length_a   1.000
_cell.length_b   1.000
_cell.length_c   1.000
_cell.angle_alpha   90.00
_cell.angle_beta   90.00
_cell.angle_gamma   90.00
#
_symmetry.space_group_name_H-M   'P 1'
#
loop_
_entity.id
_entity.type
_entity.pdbx_description
1 polymer ?
#
loop_
_entity_poly.entity_id
_entity_poly.type
_entity_poly.pdbx_seq_one_letter_code
_entity_poly.pdbx_strand_id
1 'polypeptide(L)'
;MITATISGLDVTIKNIGKLSEQGKKGAYDGVFKALDVANQACEKMISADDHSLAELALMGHPYSAAHPDPPHSDPIIHVVTGDYQRGLVTTPPVGWSDAIISGTIKNDDPKDRWLQDGTVNMIARPYMEWVIQTIGTGLRDLIIANIMRGVERGRDLFHKGA
;
A
#
# COMPACT_ATOMS: atom_id res chain seq x y z
N MET A 1 -13.04 -18.36 -12.93
CA MET A 1 -13.32 -17.14 -12.15
C MET A 1 -11.98 -16.45 -11.89
N ILE A 2 -11.88 -15.14 -12.16
CA ILE A 2 -10.68 -14.35 -11.84
C ILE A 2 -10.71 -14.03 -10.35
N THR A 3 -9.56 -14.09 -9.70
CA THR A 3 -9.48 -13.88 -8.25
C THR A 3 -8.41 -12.85 -7.97
N ALA A 4 -8.80 -11.72 -7.38
CA ALA A 4 -7.89 -10.71 -6.85
C ALA A 4 -7.80 -10.89 -5.34
N THR A 5 -6.58 -11.04 -4.84
CA THR A 5 -6.26 -11.25 -3.42
C THR A 5 -5.33 -10.13 -2.97
N ILE A 6 -5.61 -9.59 -1.79
CA ILE A 6 -4.73 -8.66 -1.08
C ILE A 6 -4.39 -9.33 0.25
N SER A 7 -3.11 -9.61 0.46
CA SER A 7 -2.60 -10.25 1.67
C SER A 7 -1.37 -9.49 2.10
N GLY A 8 -1.41 -8.84 3.26
CA GLY A 8 -0.45 -7.75 3.49
C GLY A 8 -0.66 -6.65 2.43
N LEU A 9 0.43 -6.03 1.98
CA LEU A 9 0.42 -5.14 0.82
C LEU A 9 0.78 -5.86 -0.49
N ASP A 10 0.65 -7.19 -0.52
CA ASP A 10 0.81 -7.98 -1.74
C ASP A 10 -0.51 -8.03 -2.49
N VAL A 11 -0.49 -7.60 -3.75
CA VAL A 11 -1.64 -7.62 -4.65
C VAL A 11 -1.41 -8.71 -5.69
N THR A 12 -2.26 -9.73 -5.70
CA THR A 12 -2.16 -10.84 -6.65
C THR A 12 -3.49 -11.09 -7.37
N ILE A 13 -3.44 -11.17 -8.70
CA ILE A 13 -4.55 -11.62 -9.54
C ILE A 13 -4.20 -12.97 -10.14
N LYS A 14 -5.09 -13.95 -10.00
CA LYS A 14 -4.95 -15.29 -10.58
C LYS A 14 -5.99 -15.55 -11.68
N ASN A 15 -5.70 -16.53 -12.52
CA ASN A 15 -6.55 -17.06 -13.60
C ASN A 15 -6.80 -16.06 -14.75
N ILE A 16 -5.83 -15.20 -15.07
CA ILE A 16 -5.94 -14.21 -16.15
C ILE A 16 -5.72 -14.78 -17.55
N GLY A 17 -5.23 -16.02 -17.69
CA GLY A 17 -4.86 -16.60 -18.99
C GLY A 17 -6.03 -16.71 -19.99
N LYS A 18 -7.28 -16.65 -19.51
CA LYS A 18 -8.49 -16.66 -20.35
C LYS A 18 -8.96 -15.25 -20.75
N LEU A 19 -8.33 -14.19 -20.25
CA LEU A 19 -8.64 -12.82 -20.64
C LEU A 19 -8.09 -12.53 -22.04
N SER A 20 -8.79 -11.67 -22.78
CA SER A 20 -8.23 -11.02 -23.97
C SER A 20 -6.99 -10.19 -23.59
N GLU A 21 -6.16 -9.86 -24.57
CA GLU A 21 -4.99 -8.99 -24.34
C GLU A 21 -5.39 -7.65 -23.69
N GLN A 22 -6.53 -7.09 -24.09
CA GLN A 22 -7.05 -5.86 -23.45
C GLN A 22 -7.53 -6.10 -22.01
N GLY A 23 -8.11 -7.27 -21.70
CA GLY A 23 -8.44 -7.66 -20.34
C GLY A 23 -7.21 -7.85 -19.46
N LYS A 24 -6.13 -8.46 -20.00
CA LYS A 24 -4.83 -8.59 -19.31
C LYS A 24 -4.20 -7.22 -19.06
N LYS A 25 -4.24 -6.33 -20.04
CA LYS A 25 -3.80 -4.94 -19.86
C LYS A 25 -4.61 -4.21 -18.78
N GLY A 26 -5.92 -4.39 -18.76
CA GLY A 26 -6.78 -3.88 -17.69
C GLY A 26 -6.46 -4.46 -16.31
N ALA A 27 -6.09 -5.75 -16.24
CA ALA A 27 -5.59 -6.37 -15.00
C ALA A 27 -4.27 -5.74 -14.54
N TYR A 28 -3.31 -5.58 -15.44
CA TYR A 28 -2.02 -4.95 -15.16
C TYR A 28 -2.19 -3.51 -14.65
N ASP A 29 -2.95 -2.69 -15.38
CA ASP A 29 -3.26 -1.30 -15.02
C ASP A 29 -4.01 -1.24 -13.67
N GLY A 30 -4.88 -2.22 -13.42
CA GLY A 30 -5.61 -2.34 -12.16
C GLY A 30 -4.68 -2.59 -10.96
N VAL A 31 -3.75 -3.54 -11.07
CA VAL A 31 -2.76 -3.81 -10.02
C VAL A 31 -1.85 -2.60 -9.83
N PHE A 32 -1.35 -2.00 -10.91
CA PHE A 32 -0.49 -0.83 -10.83
C PHE A 32 -1.16 0.32 -10.07
N LYS A 33 -2.42 0.65 -10.40
CA LYS A 33 -3.17 1.70 -9.70
C LYS A 33 -3.47 1.33 -8.25
N ALA A 34 -3.77 0.07 -7.97
CA ALA A 34 -4.00 -0.37 -6.60
C ALA A 34 -2.74 -0.21 -5.74
N LEU A 35 -1.57 -0.53 -6.29
CA LEU A 35 -0.29 -0.31 -5.64
C LEU A 35 0.00 1.17 -5.44
N ASP A 36 -0.26 2.02 -6.44
CA ASP A 36 -0.08 3.48 -6.30
C ASP A 36 -0.96 4.07 -5.18
N VAL A 37 -2.25 3.72 -5.15
CA VAL A 37 -3.18 4.17 -4.10
C VAL A 37 -2.75 3.65 -2.72
N ALA A 38 -2.34 2.39 -2.62
CA ALA A 38 -1.85 1.82 -1.37
C ALA A 38 -0.52 2.48 -0.93
N ASN A 39 0.38 2.81 -1.86
CA ASN A 39 1.63 3.50 -1.57
C ASN A 39 1.36 4.91 -1.01
N GLN A 40 0.48 5.68 -1.65
CA GLN A 40 0.09 7.00 -1.16
C GLN A 40 -0.58 6.94 0.23
N ALA A 41 -1.38 5.90 0.49
CA ALA A 41 -1.98 5.68 1.80
C ALA A 41 -0.91 5.33 2.85
N CYS A 42 0.08 4.49 2.50
CA CYS A 42 1.23 4.20 3.36
C CYS A 42 2.04 5.46 3.65
N GLU A 43 2.38 6.25 2.63
CA GLU A 43 3.13 7.51 2.78
C GLU A 43 2.41 8.47 3.72
N LYS A 44 1.09 8.64 3.56
CA LYS A 44 0.29 9.49 4.44
C LYS A 44 0.29 9.02 5.89
N MET A 45 0.19 7.71 6.11
CA MET A 45 0.22 7.14 7.46
C MET A 45 1.63 7.24 8.07
N ILE A 46 2.68 7.02 7.28
CA ILE A 46 4.07 7.14 7.71
C ILE A 46 4.41 8.59 8.06
N SER A 47 3.95 9.58 7.27
CA SER A 47 4.32 11.00 7.44
C SER A 47 3.72 11.68 8.67
N ALA A 48 2.63 11.15 9.23
CA ALA A 48 2.10 11.47 10.56
C ALA A 48 1.94 12.96 10.90
N ASP A 49 1.09 13.68 10.15
CA ASP A 49 0.64 15.02 10.51
C ASP A 49 -0.60 15.01 11.45
N ASP A 50 -0.88 13.89 12.12
CA ASP A 50 -2.19 13.61 12.73
C ASP A 50 -2.31 13.96 14.22
N HIS A 51 -1.20 14.20 14.92
CA HIS A 51 -1.20 14.58 16.33
C HIS A 51 -0.16 15.66 16.62
N SER A 52 -0.56 16.67 17.38
CA SER A 52 0.33 17.65 17.96
C SER A 52 1.18 17.04 19.08
N LEU A 53 2.31 17.68 19.39
CA LEU A 53 3.14 17.39 20.57
C LEU A 53 2.34 17.25 21.87
N ALA A 54 1.33 18.10 22.05
CA ALA A 54 0.51 18.13 23.25
C ALA A 54 -0.40 16.90 23.35
N GLU A 55 -0.95 16.44 22.22
CA GLU A 55 -1.77 15.22 22.17
C GLU A 55 -0.92 13.98 22.42
N LEU A 56 0.27 13.91 21.81
CA LEU A 56 1.24 12.86 22.11
C LEU A 56 1.61 12.85 23.60
N ALA A 57 1.76 14.01 24.22
CA ALA A 57 2.08 14.11 25.63
C ALA A 57 0.98 13.52 26.54
N LEU A 58 -0.29 13.74 26.21
CA LEU A 58 -1.43 13.20 26.95
C LEU A 58 -1.57 11.67 26.80
N MET A 59 -1.05 11.10 25.72
CA MET A 59 -1.07 9.65 25.46
C MET A 59 0.05 8.89 26.16
N GLY A 60 0.86 9.55 27.00
CA GLY A 60 2.00 8.93 27.67
C GLY A 60 3.17 8.61 26.73
N HIS A 61 3.24 9.31 25.58
CA HIS A 61 4.29 9.11 24.59
C HIS A 61 5.66 9.52 25.18
N PRO A 62 6.79 8.87 24.81
CA PRO A 62 8.15 9.20 25.25
C PRO A 62 8.62 10.63 24.94
N TYR A 63 7.84 11.41 24.18
CA TYR A 63 8.11 12.82 23.88
C TYR A 63 7.22 13.77 24.68
N SER A 64 6.45 13.24 25.65
CA SER A 64 5.71 14.06 26.61
C SER A 64 6.68 14.89 27.46
N ALA A 65 6.29 16.11 27.83
CA ALA A 65 7.09 16.94 28.75
C ALA A 65 7.31 16.27 30.13
N ALA A 66 6.54 15.22 30.45
CA ALA A 66 6.69 14.41 31.67
C ALA A 66 7.82 13.36 31.57
N HIS A 67 8.33 13.07 30.37
CA HIS A 67 9.43 12.14 30.10
C HIS A 67 10.53 12.85 29.28
N PRO A 68 11.39 13.66 29.94
CA PRO A 68 12.34 14.55 29.27
C PRO A 68 13.57 13.85 28.67
N ASP A 69 13.73 12.54 28.87
CA ASP A 69 14.76 11.71 28.23
C ASP A 69 14.17 10.97 27.02
N PRO A 70 14.10 11.61 25.83
CA PRO A 70 13.81 10.89 24.61
C PRO A 70 14.92 9.85 24.37
N PRO A 71 14.61 8.67 23.78
CA PRO A 71 15.65 7.79 23.27
C PRO A 71 16.56 8.61 22.34
N HIS A 72 17.86 8.59 22.62
CA HIS A 72 18.87 9.51 22.09
C HIS A 72 18.71 9.88 20.60
N SER A 73 18.82 11.20 20.35
CA SER A 73 19.02 11.95 19.10
C SER A 73 17.93 11.88 18.02
N ASP A 74 16.88 12.71 18.13
CA ASP A 74 16.66 14.02 17.47
C ASP A 74 15.22 14.49 17.79
N PRO A 75 14.92 15.79 17.97
CA PRO A 75 13.59 16.28 18.36
C PRO A 75 12.59 16.29 17.18
N ILE A 76 12.61 15.25 16.34
CA ILE A 76 11.62 15.06 15.30
C ILE A 76 10.42 14.41 15.95
N ILE A 77 9.39 15.21 16.22
CA ILE A 77 8.03 14.68 16.28
C ILE A 77 7.74 14.14 14.89
N HIS A 78 7.86 12.83 14.74
CA HIS A 78 7.20 11.97 13.75
C HIS A 78 7.10 12.42 12.29
N VAL A 79 7.89 13.39 11.81
CA VAL A 79 8.12 13.51 10.36
C VAL A 79 9.16 12.48 10.00
N VAL A 80 8.69 11.29 9.62
CA VAL A 80 9.56 10.25 9.10
C VAL A 80 10.05 10.69 7.72
N THR A 81 11.06 11.55 7.69
CA THR A 81 11.67 12.10 6.48
C THR A 81 12.86 11.26 6.02
N GLY A 82 13.26 11.45 4.76
CA GLY A 82 14.54 10.93 4.28
C GLY A 82 14.55 9.42 4.06
N ASP A 83 15.36 8.70 4.83
CA ASP A 83 15.73 7.30 4.55
C ASP A 83 14.59 6.31 4.69
N TYR A 84 13.70 6.50 5.67
CA TYR A 84 12.63 5.55 5.93
C TYR A 84 11.48 5.64 4.92
N GLN A 85 11.14 6.87 4.48
CA GLN A 85 10.23 7.07 3.35
C GLN A 85 10.83 6.50 2.05
N ARG A 86 12.14 6.67 1.84
CA ARG A 86 12.86 6.01 0.72
C ARG A 86 12.88 4.48 0.84
N GLY A 87 12.72 3.96 2.05
CA GLY A 87 12.59 2.52 2.32
C GLY A 87 11.26 1.95 1.84
N LEU A 88 10.22 2.76 1.65
CA LEU A 88 8.94 2.32 1.09
C LEU A 88 9.11 2.05 -0.41
N VAL A 89 9.18 0.77 -0.76
CA VAL A 89 9.43 0.30 -2.12
C VAL A 89 8.18 -0.37 -2.67
N THR A 90 7.71 0.14 -3.81
CA THR A 90 6.69 -0.53 -4.63
C THR A 90 7.36 -1.38 -5.69
N THR A 91 7.15 -2.69 -5.64
CA THR A 91 7.52 -3.60 -6.73
C THR A 91 6.38 -3.61 -7.74
N PRO A 92 6.62 -3.16 -9.00
CA PRO A 92 5.57 -3.06 -10.00
C PRO A 92 5.01 -4.44 -10.36
N PRO A 93 3.80 -4.50 -10.94
CA PRO A 93 3.23 -5.76 -11.35
C PRO A 93 4.12 -6.47 -12.36
N VAL A 94 4.37 -7.75 -12.10
CA VAL A 94 5.06 -8.68 -13.00
C VAL A 94 4.10 -9.77 -13.49
N GLY A 95 4.39 -10.35 -14.65
CA GLY A 95 3.58 -11.38 -15.31
C GLY A 95 2.73 -10.82 -16.45
N TRP A 96 3.07 -11.20 -17.69
CA TRP A 96 2.27 -10.89 -18.90
C TRP A 96 1.80 -12.18 -19.60
N SER A 97 2.61 -13.23 -19.55
CA SER A 97 2.32 -14.57 -20.07
C SER A 97 1.64 -15.49 -19.06
N ASP A 98 1.87 -15.24 -17.78
CA ASP A 98 1.59 -16.22 -16.73
C ASP A 98 0.18 -16.01 -16.21
N ALA A 99 -0.47 -17.07 -15.74
CA ALA A 99 -1.84 -17.01 -15.23
C ALA A 99 -2.01 -16.10 -14.00
N ILE A 100 -0.97 -15.36 -13.61
CA ILE A 100 -0.83 -14.56 -12.41
C ILE A 100 -0.21 -13.20 -12.76
N ILE A 101 -0.81 -12.11 -12.27
CA ILE A 101 -0.17 -10.79 -12.15
C ILE A 101 -0.01 -10.51 -10.66
N SER A 102 1.18 -10.09 -10.23
CA SER A 102 1.42 -9.71 -8.83
C SER A 102 2.35 -8.52 -8.71
N GLY A 103 2.09 -7.66 -7.73
CA GLY A 103 3.03 -6.64 -7.26
C GLY A 103 2.85 -6.41 -5.77
N THR A 104 3.81 -5.72 -5.15
CA THR A 104 3.93 -5.68 -3.69
C THR A 104 4.42 -4.31 -3.23
N ILE A 105 4.02 -3.90 -2.03
CA ILE A 105 4.61 -2.76 -1.33
C ILE A 105 5.26 -3.27 -0.05
N LYS A 106 6.46 -2.80 0.25
CA LYS A 106 7.16 -3.13 1.49
C LYS A 106 7.99 -1.94 1.93
N ASN A 107 8.36 -1.88 3.21
CA ASN A 107 9.38 -0.98 3.66
C ASN A 107 10.65 -1.78 4.00
N ASP A 108 11.74 -1.52 3.29
CA ASP A 108 13.02 -2.22 3.46
C ASP A 108 13.90 -1.60 4.56
N ASP A 109 13.48 -0.50 5.20
CA ASP A 109 14.20 0.06 6.34
C ASP A 109 14.11 -0.90 7.54
N PRO A 110 15.25 -1.32 8.14
CA PRO A 110 15.25 -2.17 9.33
C PRO A 110 14.43 -1.64 10.52
N LYS A 111 14.15 -0.33 10.54
CA LYS A 111 13.30 0.32 11.55
C LYS A 111 11.81 0.06 11.36
N ASP A 112 11.37 -0.50 10.23
CA ASP A 112 9.95 -0.72 9.91
C ASP A 112 9.24 -1.55 10.98
N ARG A 113 9.90 -2.60 11.46
CA ARG A 113 9.38 -3.45 12.54
C ARG A 113 9.04 -2.65 13.79
N TRP A 114 9.83 -1.63 14.12
CA TRP A 114 9.57 -0.84 15.32
C TRP A 114 8.38 0.07 15.09
N LEU A 115 8.24 0.65 13.91
CA LEU A 115 7.07 1.47 13.59
C LEU A 115 5.80 0.61 13.63
N GLN A 116 5.82 -0.60 13.07
CA GLN A 116 4.64 -1.45 13.01
C GLN A 116 4.29 -2.15 14.32
N ASP A 117 5.29 -2.64 15.06
CA ASP A 117 5.08 -3.43 16.28
C ASP A 117 5.15 -2.59 17.57
N GLY A 118 5.70 -1.39 17.48
CA GLY A 118 6.00 -0.55 18.64
C GLY A 118 7.23 -1.03 19.42
N THR A 119 7.48 -0.36 20.55
CA THR A 119 8.49 -0.75 21.54
C THR A 119 7.97 -0.42 22.94
N VAL A 120 8.71 -0.79 24.00
CA VAL A 120 8.39 -0.37 25.38
C VAL A 120 8.27 1.15 25.55
N ASN A 121 8.92 1.91 24.66
CA ASN A 121 8.93 3.37 24.67
C ASN A 121 8.21 3.95 23.45
N MET A 122 7.58 3.18 22.55
CA MET A 122 6.99 3.72 21.32
C MET A 122 5.70 2.98 20.99
N ILE A 123 4.61 3.74 20.79
CA ILE A 123 3.33 3.16 20.40
C ILE A 123 3.43 2.62 18.98
N ALA A 124 2.93 1.40 18.78
CA ALA A 124 2.85 0.76 17.47
C ALA A 124 1.97 1.57 16.51
N ARG A 125 2.40 1.67 15.25
CA ARG A 125 1.70 2.27 14.12
C ARG A 125 1.64 1.25 12.98
N PRO A 126 0.73 0.27 13.06
CA PRO A 126 0.61 -0.83 12.10
C PRO A 126 -0.03 -0.34 10.79
N TYR A 127 0.67 0.54 10.06
CA TYR A 127 0.14 1.21 8.89
C TYR A 127 -0.21 0.23 7.76
N MET A 128 0.52 -0.89 7.62
CA MET A 128 0.20 -1.91 6.62
C MET A 128 -1.15 -2.56 6.93
N GLU A 129 -1.39 -2.94 8.18
CA GLU A 129 -2.67 -3.49 8.61
C GLU A 129 -3.80 -2.48 8.42
N TRP A 130 -3.56 -1.22 8.81
CA TRP A 130 -4.53 -0.15 8.64
C TRP A 130 -4.93 0.05 7.17
N VAL A 131 -3.97 0.08 6.25
CA VAL A 131 -4.21 0.21 4.81
C VAL A 131 -5.09 -0.94 4.30
N ILE A 132 -4.78 -2.18 4.69
CA ILE A 132 -5.56 -3.35 4.28
C ILE A 132 -7.00 -3.28 4.79
N GLN A 133 -7.17 -2.99 6.08
CA GLN A 133 -8.49 -2.94 6.70
C GLN A 133 -9.34 -1.79 6.17
N THR A 134 -8.71 -0.64 5.91
CA THR A 134 -9.43 0.59 5.54
C THR A 134 -9.74 0.65 4.05
N ILE A 135 -8.77 0.32 3.19
CA ILE A 135 -8.91 0.51 1.75
C ILE A 135 -8.80 -0.78 0.93
N GLY A 136 -8.47 -1.93 1.53
CA GLY A 136 -8.26 -3.19 0.81
C GLY A 136 -9.45 -3.60 -0.08
N THR A 137 -10.68 -3.48 0.41
CA THR A 137 -11.88 -3.76 -0.42
C THR A 137 -11.96 -2.83 -1.62
N GLY A 138 -11.70 -1.52 -1.43
CA GLY A 138 -11.68 -0.55 -2.52
C GLY A 138 -10.58 -0.80 -3.54
N LEU A 139 -9.41 -1.26 -3.11
CA LEU A 139 -8.31 -1.66 -4.01
C LEU A 139 -8.72 -2.88 -4.86
N ARG A 140 -9.39 -3.87 -4.26
CA ARG A 140 -9.93 -5.03 -4.99
C ARG A 140 -10.95 -4.61 -6.04
N ASP A 141 -11.87 -3.72 -5.67
CA ASP A 141 -12.92 -3.24 -6.59
C ASP A 141 -12.32 -2.41 -7.73
N LEU A 142 -11.30 -1.59 -7.44
CA LEU A 142 -10.54 -0.86 -8.44
C LEU A 142 -9.90 -1.79 -9.46
N ILE A 143 -9.29 -2.89 -9.01
CA ILE A 143 -8.70 -3.90 -9.89
C ILE A 143 -9.76 -4.49 -10.81
N ILE A 144 -10.88 -4.97 -10.24
CA ILE A 144 -11.97 -5.59 -11.00
C ILE A 144 -12.53 -4.61 -12.04
N ALA A 145 -12.73 -3.35 -11.67
CA ALA A 145 -13.25 -2.31 -12.55
C ALA A 145 -12.31 -2.01 -13.74
N ASN A 146 -10.98 -2.12 -13.58
CA ASN A 146 -10.04 -1.94 -14.69
C ASN A 146 -10.01 -3.17 -15.60
N ILE A 147 -10.13 -4.39 -15.05
CA ILE A 147 -10.27 -5.62 -15.85
C ILE A 147 -11.50 -5.53 -16.75
N MET A 148 -12.65 -5.19 -16.19
CA MET A 148 -13.91 -5.11 -16.93
C MET A 148 -13.84 -4.07 -18.05
N ARG A 149 -13.29 -2.88 -17.77
CA ARG A 149 -13.03 -1.85 -18.80
C ARG A 149 -12.11 -2.34 -19.92
N GLY A 150 -11.08 -3.13 -19.58
CA GLY A 150 -10.21 -3.76 -20.57
C GLY A 150 -10.96 -4.74 -21.46
N VAL A 151 -11.80 -5.59 -20.88
CA VAL A 151 -12.63 -6.56 -21.61
C VAL A 151 -13.62 -5.86 -22.56
N GLU A 152 -14.31 -4.82 -22.08
CA GLU A 152 -15.27 -4.04 -22.89
C GLU A 152 -14.60 -3.38 -24.10
N ARG A 153 -13.45 -2.73 -23.89
CA ARG A 153 -12.66 -2.13 -24.98
C ARG A 153 -12.25 -3.17 -26.03
N GLY A 154 -11.89 -4.37 -25.59
CA GLY A 154 -11.57 -5.48 -26.50
C GLY A 154 -12.76 -5.90 -27.36
N ARG A 155 -13.97 -5.92 -26.79
CA ARG A 155 -15.21 -6.24 -27.50
C ARG A 155 -15.56 -5.19 -28.56
N ASP A 156 -15.45 -3.91 -28.21
CA ASP A 156 -15.77 -2.80 -29.11
C ASP A 156 -14.82 -2.72 -30.31
N LEU A 157 -13.53 -3.04 -30.12
CA LEU A 157 -12.56 -3.13 -31.20
C LEU A 157 -12.89 -4.26 -32.18
N PHE A 158 -13.41 -5.39 -31.69
CA PHE A 158 -13.85 -6.50 -32.54
C PHE A 158 -15.08 -6.14 -33.38
N HIS A 159 -16.01 -5.34 -32.83
CA HIS A 159 -17.24 -4.95 -33.54
C HIS A 159 -17.04 -3.78 -34.53
N LYS A 160 -15.97 -2.99 -34.38
CA LYS A 160 -15.63 -1.89 -35.31
C LYS A 160 -14.67 -2.31 -36.43
N GLY A 161 -14.08 -3.50 -36.33
CA GLY A 161 -13.15 -4.06 -37.30
C GLY A 161 -13.69 -5.21 -38.15
N ALA A 162 -14.98 -5.52 -38.02
CA ALA A 162 -15.73 -6.49 -38.83
C ALA A 162 -16.77 -5.74 -39.67
#